data_AF-A0A7X9AVN4-F1
#
_entry.id   AF-A0A7X9AVN4-F1
#
_cell.length_a   1.000
_cell.length_b   1.000
_cell.length_c   1.000
_cell.angle_alpha   90.00
_cell.angle_beta   90.00
_cell.angle_gamma   90.00
#
_symmetry.space_group_name_H-M   'P 1'
#
loop_
_entity.id
_entity.type
_entity.pdbx_description
1 polymer ?
#
loop_
_entity_poly.entity_id
_entity_poly.type
_entity_poly.pdbx_seq_one_letter_code
_entity_poly.pdbx_strand_id
1 'polypeptide(L)'
;MRLFGRKSQESESRAAAPAPDKPPLPSVRKMLVVVDGSRLTFDAVDYAIALATRLYCELIAAFVIDTAVMDYLLQMRILIKDEREDFEQDLEQKGRNALARVRSQGEA
;
A
#
# COMPACT_ATOMS: atom_id res chain seq x y z
N MET A 1 -47.09 -32.79 43.71
CA MET A 1 -46.41 -33.00 42.40
C MET A 1 -46.82 -31.82 41.51
N ARG A 2 -45.95 -30.86 41.13
CA ARG A 2 -45.08 -30.89 39.93
C ARG A 2 -45.89 -31.35 38.69
N LEU A 3 -46.05 -30.64 37.58
CA LEU A 3 -45.26 -29.60 36.88
C LEU A 3 -46.20 -28.69 36.06
N PHE A 4 -46.11 -27.36 36.11
CA PHE A 4 -45.32 -26.51 35.18
C PHE A 4 -45.47 -26.86 33.68
N GLY A 5 -46.58 -26.40 33.07
CA GLY A 5 -46.73 -26.24 31.63
C GLY A 5 -46.33 -24.83 31.22
N ARG A 6 -45.17 -24.73 30.57
CA ARG A 6 -44.46 -23.50 30.15
C ARG A 6 -45.29 -22.76 29.09
N LYS A 7 -45.83 -21.57 29.41
CA LYS A 7 -46.20 -20.57 28.40
C LYS A 7 -44.88 -20.07 27.78
N SER A 8 -44.64 -20.40 26.52
CA SER A 8 -43.59 -19.76 25.73
C SER A 8 -44.02 -18.33 25.48
N GLN A 9 -43.48 -17.40 26.27
CA GLN A 9 -43.59 -15.97 26.02
C GLN A 9 -42.95 -15.67 24.66
N GLU A 10 -43.74 -15.08 23.78
CA GLU A 10 -43.25 -14.18 22.73
C GLU A 10 -42.39 -13.11 23.41
N SER A 11 -41.08 -13.30 23.35
CA SER A 11 -40.13 -12.23 23.63
C SER A 11 -39.87 -11.51 22.32
N GLU A 12 -40.69 -10.49 22.06
CA GLU A 12 -40.28 -9.37 21.23
C GLU A 12 -38.92 -8.82 21.68
N SER A 13 -38.16 -8.37 20.69
CA SER A 13 -37.04 -7.44 20.83
C SER A 13 -35.78 -7.94 21.56
N ARG A 14 -34.94 -8.63 20.80
CA ARG A 14 -33.56 -8.18 20.67
C ARG A 14 -33.32 -7.82 19.21
N ALA A 15 -33.74 -6.62 18.83
CA ALA A 15 -33.05 -5.93 17.74
C ALA A 15 -31.56 -5.93 18.15
N ALA A 16 -30.74 -6.67 17.40
CA ALA A 16 -29.30 -6.56 17.53
C ALA A 16 -28.98 -5.07 17.41
N ALA A 17 -28.25 -4.53 18.39
CA ALA A 17 -27.81 -3.14 18.37
C ALA A 17 -27.26 -2.83 16.97
N PRO A 18 -27.61 -1.68 16.36
CA PRO A 18 -27.02 -1.32 15.07
C PRO A 18 -25.51 -1.43 15.25
N ALA A 19 -24.88 -2.24 14.39
CA ALA A 19 -23.43 -2.29 14.31
C ALA A 19 -22.94 -0.83 14.28
N PRO A 20 -21.87 -0.48 15.01
CA PRO A 20 -21.41 0.90 15.05
C PRO A 20 -21.31 1.40 13.60
N ASP A 21 -21.86 2.59 13.35
CA ASP A 21 -21.75 3.36 12.11
C ASP A 21 -20.27 3.56 11.77
N LYS A 22 -19.60 2.48 11.36
CA LYS A 22 -18.34 2.56 10.68
C LYS A 22 -18.75 3.01 9.30
N PRO A 23 -18.45 4.27 8.91
CA PRO A 23 -18.72 4.69 7.55
C PRO A 23 -18.12 3.62 6.64
N PRO A 24 -18.86 3.13 5.62
CA PRO A 24 -18.27 2.22 4.65
C PRO A 24 -17.02 2.94 4.16
N LEU A 25 -15.85 2.38 4.49
CA LEU A 25 -14.59 2.94 4.00
C LEU A 25 -14.82 3.15 2.49
N PRO A 26 -14.53 4.34 1.93
CA PRO A 26 -14.69 4.55 0.50
C PRO A 26 -14.03 3.37 -0.19
N SER A 27 -14.74 2.72 -1.11
CA SER A 27 -14.25 1.50 -1.75
C SER A 27 -12.92 1.82 -2.43
N VAL A 28 -11.82 1.53 -1.74
CA VAL A 28 -10.48 1.77 -2.26
C VAL A 28 -10.29 0.75 -3.36
N ARG A 29 -10.23 1.21 -4.61
CA ARG A 29 -10.03 0.31 -5.77
C ARG A 29 -8.56 0.15 -6.13
N LYS A 30 -7.75 1.16 -5.85
CA LYS A 30 -6.33 1.21 -6.16
C LYS A 30 -5.57 1.85 -5.00
N MET A 31 -4.44 1.27 -4.64
CA MET A 31 -3.46 1.82 -3.71
C MET A 31 -2.14 2.06 -4.45
N LEU A 32 -1.47 3.16 -4.14
CA LEU A 32 -0.13 3.47 -4.65
C LEU A 32 0.88 3.34 -3.51
N VAL A 33 1.97 2.62 -3.76
CA VAL A 33 3.17 2.62 -2.90
C VAL A 33 4.33 3.20 -3.69
N VAL A 34 4.97 4.23 -3.14
CA VAL A 34 6.18 4.81 -3.72
C VAL A 34 7.38 4.11 -3.11
N VAL A 35 8.32 3.68 -3.95
CA VAL A 35 9.51 2.95 -3.54
C VAL A 35 10.78 3.69 -3.95
N ASP A 36 11.78 3.70 -3.06
CA ASP A 36 13.08 4.37 -3.28
C ASP A 36 14.26 3.36 -3.31
N GLY A 37 13.96 2.06 -3.17
CA GLY A 37 14.92 0.97 -3.13
C GLY A 37 15.63 0.80 -1.78
N SER A 38 15.25 1.54 -0.73
CA SER A 38 15.74 1.35 0.63
C SER A 38 15.16 0.09 1.26
N ARG A 39 15.80 -0.42 2.33
CA ARG A 39 15.28 -1.57 3.08
C ARG A 39 13.92 -1.29 3.72
N LEU A 40 13.76 -0.11 4.31
CA LEU A 40 12.53 0.31 5.01
C LEU A 40 11.32 0.36 4.08
N THR A 41 11.53 0.73 2.82
CA THR A 41 10.48 0.71 1.81
C THR A 41 9.93 -0.70 1.58
N PHE A 42 10.75 -1.75 1.67
CA PHE A 42 10.26 -3.11 1.47
C PHE A 42 9.39 -3.60 2.64
N ASP A 43 9.65 -3.13 3.86
CA ASP A 43 8.76 -3.38 5.01
C ASP A 43 7.40 -2.67 4.81
N ALA A 44 7.41 -1.46 4.27
CA ALA A 44 6.19 -0.74 3.91
C ALA A 44 5.41 -1.42 2.79
N VAL A 45 6.10 -2.04 1.83
CA VAL A 45 5.51 -2.84 0.75
C VAL A 45 4.81 -4.07 1.30
N ASP A 46 5.42 -4.79 2.25
CA ASP A 46 4.79 -5.96 2.89
C ASP A 46 3.46 -5.57 3.57
N TYR A 47 3.45 -4.43 4.26
CA TYR A 47 2.22 -3.89 4.84
C TYR A 47 1.20 -3.50 3.76
N ALA A 48 1.64 -2.83 2.69
CA ALA A 48 0.78 -2.40 1.60
C ALA A 48 0.11 -3.59 0.89
N ILE A 49 0.84 -4.68 0.66
CA ILE A 49 0.32 -5.94 0.10
C ILE A 49 -0.76 -6.50 1.04
N ALA A 50 -0.45 -6.66 2.33
CA ALA A 50 -1.41 -7.18 3.30
C ALA A 50 -2.69 -6.33 3.40
N LEU A 51 -2.55 -5.01 3.30
CA LEU A 51 -3.68 -4.09 3.32
C LEU A 51 -4.50 -4.18 2.03
N ALA A 52 -3.85 -4.19 0.86
CA ALA A 52 -4.52 -4.30 -0.43
C ALA A 52 -5.31 -5.60 -0.57
N THR A 53 -4.76 -6.72 -0.06
CA THR A 53 -5.45 -8.01 0.01
C THR A 53 -6.70 -7.94 0.88
N ARG A 54 -6.64 -7.28 2.04
CA ARG A 54 -7.81 -7.12 2.93
C ARG A 54 -8.88 -6.19 2.36
N LEU A 55 -8.48 -5.22 1.56
CA LEU A 55 -9.37 -4.26 0.91
C LEU A 55 -9.87 -4.72 -0.46
N TYR A 56 -9.38 -5.85 -0.96
CA TYR A 56 -9.65 -6.36 -2.31
C TYR A 56 -9.38 -5.31 -3.39
N CYS A 57 -8.23 -4.62 -3.28
CA CYS A 57 -7.86 -3.54 -4.18
C CYS A 57 -6.54 -3.82 -4.91
N GLU A 58 -6.36 -3.18 -6.06
CA GLU A 58 -5.12 -3.24 -6.83
C GLU A 58 -4.02 -2.45 -6.13
N LEU A 59 -2.82 -3.01 -5.99
CA LEU A 59 -1.64 -2.31 -5.52
C LEU A 59 -0.74 -1.94 -6.70
N ILE A 60 -0.41 -0.65 -6.81
CA ILE A 60 0.48 -0.10 -7.83
C ILE A 60 1.76 0.36 -7.12
N ALA A 61 2.92 -0.03 -7.63
CA ALA A 61 4.21 0.44 -7.14
C ALA A 61 4.84 1.42 -8.12
N ALA A 62 5.44 2.49 -7.62
CA ALA A 62 6.14 3.49 -8.43
C ALA A 62 7.50 3.84 -7.85
N PHE A 63 8.51 3.93 -8.72
CA PHE A 63 9.82 4.50 -8.41
C PHE A 63 9.96 5.78 -9.22
N VAL A 64 10.30 6.90 -8.56
CA VAL A 64 10.34 8.22 -9.20
C VAL A 64 11.79 8.71 -9.21
N ILE A 65 12.25 9.14 -10.39
CA ILE A 65 13.55 9.78 -10.57
C ILE A 65 13.30 11.27 -10.72
N ASP A 66 13.87 12.07 -9.81
CA ASP A 66 13.83 13.53 -9.89
C ASP A 66 14.98 14.03 -10.76
N THR A 67 14.70 14.25 -12.04
CA THR A 67 15.67 14.77 -13.00
C THR A 67 15.93 16.27 -12.82
N ALA A 68 15.03 17.01 -12.17
CA ALA A 68 15.22 18.44 -11.93
C ALA A 68 16.38 18.69 -10.95
N VAL A 69 16.52 17.83 -9.94
CA VAL A 69 17.68 17.87 -9.03
C VAL A 69 18.97 17.60 -9.80
N MET A 70 18.96 16.67 -10.75
CA MET A 70 20.15 16.33 -11.54
C MET A 70 20.59 17.51 -12.41
N ASP A 71 19.63 18.17 -13.06
CA ASP A 71 19.89 19.36 -13.86
C ASP A 71 20.42 20.52 -12.99
N TYR A 72 19.89 20.67 -11.78
CA TYR A 72 20.41 21.63 -10.80
C TYR A 72 21.86 21.33 -10.39
N LEU A 73 22.21 20.06 -10.14
CA LEU A 73 23.58 19.66 -9.81
C LEU A 73 24.56 19.93 -10.96
N LEU A 74 24.11 19.75 -12.21
CA LEU A 74 24.88 20.11 -13.41
C LEU A 74 25.09 21.63 -13.51
N GLN A 75 24.06 22.44 -13.26
CA GLN A 75 24.16 23.91 -13.23
C GLN A 75 25.13 24.41 -12.16
N MET A 76 25.13 23.79 -10.98
CA MET A 76 26.02 24.10 -9.88
C MET A 76 27.46 23.59 -10.09
N ARG A 77 27.74 22.95 -11.23
CA ARG A 77 29.04 22.31 -11.56
C ARG A 77 29.47 21.28 -10.51
N ILE A 78 28.50 20.64 -9.86
CA ILE A 78 28.73 19.50 -8.95
C ILE A 78 28.87 18.22 -9.76
N LEU A 79 28.05 18.06 -10.80
CA LEU A 79 28.17 17.00 -11.79
C LEU A 79 28.65 17.59 -13.13
N ILE A 80 29.39 16.79 -13.91
CA ILE A 80 29.55 17.02 -15.36
C ILE A 80 28.48 16.26 -16.16
N LYS A 81 28.39 16.52 -17.47
CA LYS A 81 27.35 15.94 -18.35
C LYS A 81 27.35 14.41 -18.29
N ASP A 82 28.53 13.80 -18.45
CA ASP A 82 28.69 12.35 -18.46
C ASP A 82 28.29 11.74 -17.10
N GLU A 83 28.72 12.36 -15.99
CA GLU A 83 28.31 11.92 -14.64
C GLU A 83 26.79 12.02 -14.41
N ARG A 84 26.13 13.06 -14.96
CA ARG A 84 24.67 13.19 -14.87
C ARG A 84 23.96 12.09 -15.67
N GLU A 85 24.48 11.72 -16.84
CA GLU A 85 23.95 10.62 -17.65
C GLU A 85 24.13 9.26 -16.95
N ASP A 86 25.33 8.99 -16.45
CA ASP A 86 25.63 7.76 -15.69
C ASP A 86 24.77 7.64 -14.43
N PHE A 87 24.60 8.75 -13.69
CA PHE A 87 23.77 8.77 -12.49
C PHE A 87 22.29 8.50 -12.80
N GLU A 88 21.77 8.97 -13.94
CA GLU A 88 20.39 8.68 -14.35
C GLU A 88 20.21 7.20 -14.62
N GLN A 89 21.14 6.60 -15.37
CA GLN A 89 21.12 5.18 -15.71
C GLN A 89 21.21 4.30 -14.44
N ASP A 90 22.05 4.68 -13.48
CA ASP A 90 22.17 3.98 -12.20
C ASP A 90 20.85 4.06 -11.38
N LEU A 91 20.22 5.24 -11.34
CA LEU A 91 18.92 5.41 -10.66
C LEU A 91 17.82 4.62 -11.36
N GLU A 92 17.79 4.60 -12.69
CA GLU A 92 16.86 3.77 -13.45
C GLU A 92 17.06 2.29 -13.16
N GLN A 93 18.31 1.81 -13.16
CA GLN A 93 18.59 0.41 -12.88
C GLN A 93 18.20 0.04 -11.44
N LYS A 94 18.49 0.91 -10.48
CA LYS A 94 18.05 0.75 -9.09
C LYS A 94 16.52 0.69 -9.01
N GLY A 95 15.82 1.57 -9.72
CA GLY A 95 14.37 1.59 -9.79
C GLY A 95 13.78 0.32 -10.38
N ARG A 96 14.33 -0.16 -11.51
CA ARG A 96 13.95 -1.45 -12.12
C ARG A 96 14.12 -2.61 -11.14
N ASN A 97 15.25 -2.67 -10.44
CA ASN A 97 15.52 -3.72 -9.45
C ASN A 97 14.55 -3.66 -8.26
N ALA A 98 14.27 -2.45 -7.75
CA ALA A 98 13.34 -2.25 -6.65
C ALA A 98 11.92 -2.69 -7.02
N LEU A 99 11.43 -2.28 -8.18
CA LEU A 99 10.10 -2.66 -8.67
C LEU A 99 9.99 -4.17 -8.96
N ALA A 100 11.03 -4.79 -9.50
CA ALA A 100 11.09 -6.24 -9.69
C ALA A 100 10.99 -6.99 -8.36
N ARG A 101 11.66 -6.51 -7.31
CA ARG A 101 11.54 -7.07 -5.96
C ARG A 101 10.13 -6.91 -5.40
N VAL A 102 9.51 -5.74 -5.51
CA VAL A 102 8.12 -5.52 -5.08
C VAL A 102 7.16 -6.48 -5.78
N ARG A 103 7.34 -6.66 -7.09
CA ARG A 103 6.56 -7.62 -7.87
C ARG A 103 6.71 -9.04 -7.32
N SER A 104 7.94 -9.48 -7.05
CA SER A 104 8.17 -10.80 -6.46
C SER A 104 7.55 -10.97 -5.06
N GLN A 105 7.48 -9.92 -4.25
CA GLN A 105 6.82 -9.95 -2.93
C GLN A 105 5.30 -10.10 -3.05
N GLY A 106 4.69 -9.48 -4.07
CA GLY A 106 3.25 -9.54 -4.31
C GLY A 106 2.77 -10.85 -4.96
N GLU A 107 3.67 -11.59 -5.61
CA GLU A 107 3.40 -12.90 -6.24
C GLU A 107 3.60 -14.09 -5.29
N ALA A 108 4.25 -13.88 -4.13
CA ALA A 108 4.57 -14.90 -3.13
C ALA A 108 3.42 -15.15 -2.13
#